data_AF-A0A0J6XSP6-F1
#
_entry.id   AF-A0A0J6XSP6-F1
#
_cell.length_a   1.000
_cell.length_b   1.000
_cell.length_c   1.000
_cell.angle_alpha   90.00
_cell.angle_beta   90.00
_cell.angle_gamma   90.00
#
_symmetry.space_group_name_H-M   'P 1'
#
loop_
_entity.id
_entity.type
_entity.pdbx_description
1 polymer ?
#
loop_
_entity_poly.entity_id
_entity_poly.type
_entity_poly.pdbx_seq_one_letter_code
_entity_poly.pdbx_strand_id
1 'polypeptide(L)'
;MRIKRSVALLAAAAGVTLGMATPASAYACQTGYFCFYYNSNQAGARFMTDSNIPNLAGETFSTIANGEGEPVKNNAASVQNASSYCYRVYYNSNYSGPSDTVVAYSSRNLANTYNDNASVRSMIC
;
A
#
# COMPACT_ATOMS: atom_id res chain seq x y z
N MET A 1 14.89 -7.93 72.29
CA MET A 1 15.20 -9.30 71.81
C MET A 1 14.18 -9.66 70.74
N ARG A 2 14.34 -9.15 69.51
CA ARG A 2 14.86 -9.82 68.29
C ARG A 2 14.20 -11.16 67.97
N ILE A 3 13.21 -11.15 67.07
CA ILE A 3 13.13 -12.13 65.97
C ILE A 3 12.75 -11.37 64.70
N LYS A 4 13.67 -11.40 63.73
CA LYS A 4 13.61 -10.75 62.42
C LYS A 4 12.97 -11.73 61.44
N ARG A 5 11.96 -11.30 60.67
CA ARG A 5 11.42 -12.07 59.54
C ARG A 5 12.25 -11.75 58.30
N SER A 6 12.74 -12.77 57.62
CA SER A 6 13.62 -12.64 56.45
C SER A 6 13.11 -13.51 55.30
N VAL A 7 12.86 -12.84 54.16
CA VAL A 7 13.05 -13.28 52.75
C VAL A 7 12.01 -14.33 52.25
N ALA A 8 11.36 -14.22 51.09
CA ALA A 8 11.89 -13.91 49.76
C ALA A 8 10.87 -13.26 48.79
N LEU A 9 11.42 -12.48 47.85
CA LEU A 9 10.79 -12.02 46.61
C LEU A 9 10.51 -13.18 45.65
N LEU A 10 9.39 -13.11 44.92
CA LEU A 10 9.28 -13.56 43.53
C LEU A 10 8.22 -12.72 42.81
N ALA A 11 8.70 -11.84 41.95
CA ALA A 11 7.90 -11.21 40.91
C ALA A 11 7.68 -12.24 39.79
N ALA A 12 6.45 -12.36 39.31
CA ALA A 12 6.17 -12.96 38.01
C ALA A 12 5.03 -12.17 37.35
N ALA A 13 5.43 -11.18 36.56
CA ALA A 13 4.56 -10.61 35.54
C ALA A 13 4.44 -11.64 34.41
N ALA A 14 3.23 -12.16 34.18
CA ALA A 14 2.85 -12.85 32.95
C ALA A 14 1.71 -12.00 32.37
N GLY A 15 1.92 -11.17 31.36
CA GLY A 15 2.49 -11.51 30.07
C GLY A 15 1.32 -11.58 29.10
N VAL A 16 0.80 -10.43 28.68
CA VAL A 16 -0.26 -10.35 27.66
C VAL A 16 0.32 -10.96 26.38
N THR A 17 -0.16 -12.14 26.01
CA THR A 17 0.21 -12.78 24.73
C THR A 17 -0.50 -12.04 23.61
N LEU A 18 0.10 -10.94 23.14
CA LEU A 18 -0.18 -10.42 21.81
C LEU A 18 0.59 -11.28 20.82
N GLY A 19 -0.11 -12.19 20.14
CA GLY A 19 0.48 -12.99 19.05
C GLY A 19 -0.55 -13.98 18.51
N MET A 20 -0.84 -14.05 17.22
CA MET A 20 -0.17 -13.47 16.06
C MET A 20 -1.27 -13.13 15.03
N ALA A 21 -1.29 -11.90 14.51
CA ALA A 21 -1.98 -11.67 13.26
C ALA A 21 -1.17 -12.44 12.20
N THR A 22 -1.74 -13.51 11.66
CA THR A 22 -1.23 -14.11 10.42
C THR A 22 -1.09 -12.99 9.40
N PRO A 23 0.02 -12.85 8.65
CA PRO A 23 0.02 -11.93 7.53
C PRO A 23 -1.14 -12.36 6.63
N ALA A 24 -2.17 -11.53 6.52
CA ALA A 24 -3.12 -11.67 5.44
C ALA A 24 -2.25 -11.67 4.18
N SER A 25 -2.30 -12.77 3.43
CA SER A 25 -1.62 -12.89 2.15
C SER A 25 -2.25 -11.85 1.22
N ALA A 26 -1.80 -10.60 1.32
CA ALA A 26 -1.86 -9.65 0.23
C ALA A 26 -1.05 -10.33 -0.87
N TYR A 27 -1.73 -10.82 -1.91
CA TYR A 27 -1.08 -11.33 -3.12
C TYR A 27 0.06 -10.37 -3.51
N ALA A 28 1.16 -10.79 -4.10
CA ALA A 28 2.14 -9.81 -4.61
C ALA A 28 1.51 -8.99 -5.77
N CYS A 29 2.10 -7.85 -6.16
CA CYS A 29 1.73 -7.24 -7.45
C CYS A 29 2.07 -8.25 -8.56
N GLN A 30 1.04 -8.74 -9.27
CA GLN A 30 1.21 -9.86 -10.18
C GLN A 30 1.98 -9.43 -11.43
N THR A 31 2.83 -10.32 -11.96
CA THR A 31 3.50 -10.11 -13.25
C THR A 31 2.49 -9.72 -14.33
N GLY A 32 2.81 -8.67 -15.09
CA GLY A 32 1.94 -8.09 -16.11
C GLY A 32 1.05 -6.94 -15.62
N TYR A 33 0.95 -6.70 -14.31
CA TYR A 33 0.06 -5.68 -13.75
C TYR A 33 0.78 -4.42 -13.26
N PHE A 34 0.01 -3.35 -13.16
CA PHE A 34 0.34 -2.13 -12.44
C PHE A 34 -0.48 -2.03 -11.16
N CYS A 35 0.14 -1.61 -10.07
CA CYS A 35 -0.41 -1.67 -8.74
C CYS A 35 -0.32 -0.34 -8.02
N PHE A 36 -1.45 0.12 -7.48
CA PHE A 36 -1.52 1.25 -6.55
C PHE A 36 -1.58 0.76 -5.11
N TYR A 37 -0.84 1.40 -4.22
CA TYR A 37 -0.83 1.11 -2.80
C TYR A 37 -1.26 2.33 -2.00
N TYR A 38 -2.09 2.10 -0.98
CA TYR A 38 -2.63 3.15 -0.10
C TYR A 38 -1.53 3.86 0.69
N ASN A 39 -0.46 3.15 1.10
CA ASN A 39 0.66 3.75 1.83
C ASN A 39 1.94 3.82 1.00
N SER A 40 2.90 4.61 1.49
CA SER A 40 4.25 4.68 0.94
C SER A 40 4.97 3.33 1.02
N ASN A 41 6.00 3.15 0.19
CA ASN A 41 6.88 1.99 0.14
C ASN A 41 6.14 0.67 -0.12
N GLN A 42 5.16 0.71 -1.03
CA GLN A 42 4.33 -0.43 -1.44
C GLN A 42 3.62 -1.13 -0.27
N ALA A 43 3.21 -0.34 0.74
CA ALA A 43 2.53 -0.82 1.93
C ALA A 43 1.02 -0.54 1.89
N GLY A 44 0.29 -1.17 2.81
CA GLY A 44 -1.16 -1.02 2.92
C GLY A 44 -1.93 -1.78 1.85
N ALA A 45 -3.20 -1.45 1.73
CA ALA A 45 -4.09 -2.07 0.79
C ALA A 45 -3.75 -1.67 -0.65
N ARG A 46 -4.09 -2.54 -1.60
CA ARG A 46 -3.69 -2.40 -3.00
C ARG A 46 -4.86 -2.59 -3.96
N PHE A 47 -4.77 -1.87 -5.08
CA PHE A 47 -5.55 -2.07 -6.29
C PHE A 47 -4.61 -2.42 -7.44
N MET A 48 -4.98 -3.41 -8.26
CA MET A 48 -4.20 -3.84 -9.43
C MET A 48 -4.97 -3.57 -10.72
N THR A 49 -4.28 -3.18 -11.78
CA THR A 49 -4.84 -3.01 -13.12
C THR A 49 -3.80 -3.31 -14.19
N ASP A 50 -4.22 -3.91 -15.29
CA ASP A 50 -3.47 -4.02 -16.55
C ASP A 50 -4.02 -3.06 -17.62
N SER A 51 -5.05 -2.29 -17.27
CA SER A 51 -5.86 -1.50 -18.19
C SER A 51 -5.65 0.01 -18.01
N ASN A 52 -5.99 0.77 -19.05
CA ASN A 52 -6.01 2.23 -18.99
C ASN A 52 -7.31 2.70 -18.32
N ILE A 53 -7.21 3.42 -17.20
CA ILE A 53 -8.36 3.87 -16.42
C ILE A 53 -8.43 5.40 -16.45
N PRO A 54 -9.39 5.99 -17.17
CA PRO A 54 -9.50 7.44 -17.30
C PRO A 54 -10.04 8.12 -16.03
N ASN A 55 -10.67 7.37 -15.12
CA ASN A 55 -11.14 7.90 -13.84
C ASN A 55 -11.17 6.79 -12.77
N LEU A 56 -10.36 6.93 -11.73
CA LEU A 56 -10.24 5.97 -10.64
C LEU A 56 -11.38 6.04 -9.60
N ALA A 57 -12.39 6.90 -9.78
CA ALA A 57 -13.41 7.17 -8.77
C ALA A 57 -14.32 5.97 -8.40
N GLY A 58 -14.35 4.92 -9.24
CA GLY A 58 -15.10 3.68 -8.96
C GLY A 58 -14.25 2.54 -8.43
N GLU A 59 -12.93 2.72 -8.35
CA GLU A 59 -12.00 1.69 -7.91
C GLU A 59 -11.77 1.79 -6.41
N THR A 60 -11.61 0.65 -5.75
CA THR A 60 -11.32 0.56 -4.31
C THR A 60 -10.11 -0.33 -4.06
N PHE A 61 -9.36 -0.03 -3.00
CA PHE A 61 -8.33 -0.94 -2.52
C PHE A 61 -8.99 -2.15 -1.85
N SER A 62 -8.63 -3.37 -2.25
CA SER A 62 -9.41 -4.59 -1.93
C SER A 62 -8.65 -5.68 -1.18
N THR A 63 -7.41 -5.43 -0.77
CA THR A 63 -6.62 -6.39 0.02
C THR A 63 -6.72 -6.09 1.51
N ILE A 64 -6.83 -7.13 2.35
CA ILE A 64 -6.93 -7.05 3.82
C ILE A 64 -5.68 -6.40 4.44
N ALA A 65 -5.67 -5.07 4.49
CA ALA A 65 -4.59 -4.22 4.98
C ALA A 65 -5.13 -2.78 5.22
N ASN A 66 -4.32 -1.92 5.84
CA ASN A 66 -4.71 -0.51 6.02
C ASN A 66 -5.02 0.17 4.68
N GLY A 67 -6.19 0.80 4.59
CA GLY A 67 -6.72 1.39 3.36
C GLY A 67 -7.70 0.51 2.60
N GLU A 68 -8.04 -0.69 3.08
CA GLU A 68 -9.07 -1.53 2.47
C GLU A 68 -10.43 -0.80 2.43
N GLY A 69 -11.11 -0.88 1.29
CA GLY A 69 -12.40 -0.21 1.04
C GLY A 69 -12.28 1.27 0.69
N GLU A 70 -11.12 1.89 0.89
CA GLU A 70 -10.89 3.29 0.49
C GLU A 70 -10.87 3.40 -1.04
N PRO A 71 -11.35 4.53 -1.60
CA PRO A 71 -11.31 4.76 -3.04
C PRO A 71 -9.85 4.90 -3.49
N VAL A 72 -9.50 4.36 -4.65
CA VAL A 72 -8.13 4.45 -5.19
C VAL A 72 -7.80 5.88 -5.61
N LYS A 73 -8.80 6.61 -6.11
CA LYS A 73 -8.67 8.01 -6.47
C LYS A 73 -8.29 8.85 -5.25
N ASN A 74 -7.28 9.69 -5.40
CA ASN A 74 -6.78 10.63 -4.39
C ASN A 74 -6.31 9.98 -3.08
N ASN A 75 -5.88 8.72 -3.12
CA ASN A 75 -5.43 7.99 -1.92
C ASN A 75 -4.23 7.09 -2.16
N ALA A 76 -3.68 7.02 -3.39
CA ALA A 76 -2.51 6.22 -3.63
C ALA A 76 -1.24 7.00 -3.26
N ALA A 77 -0.41 6.41 -2.41
CA ALA A 77 0.86 6.97 -2.00
C ALA A 77 2.05 6.37 -2.76
N SER A 78 1.94 5.10 -3.17
CA SER A 78 3.01 4.42 -3.90
C SER A 78 2.49 3.42 -4.91
N VAL A 79 3.39 2.99 -5.79
CA VAL A 79 3.07 2.13 -6.93
C VAL A 79 4.14 1.09 -7.18
N GLN A 80 3.73 -0.01 -7.83
CA GLN A 80 4.61 -1.02 -8.39
C GLN A 80 4.14 -1.35 -9.81
N ASN A 81 5.07 -1.34 -10.74
CA ASN A 81 4.85 -1.77 -12.11
C ASN A 81 5.54 -3.13 -12.32
N ALA A 82 4.75 -4.20 -12.35
CA ALA A 82 5.21 -5.54 -12.65
C ALA A 82 5.00 -5.91 -14.13
N SER A 83 4.68 -4.94 -14.99
CA SER A 83 4.51 -5.10 -16.42
C SER A 83 5.75 -4.71 -17.22
N SER A 84 5.77 -5.09 -18.50
CA SER A 84 6.79 -4.67 -19.49
C SER A 84 6.56 -3.27 -20.07
N TYR A 85 5.44 -2.61 -19.76
CA TYR A 85 5.12 -1.27 -20.26
C TYR A 85 5.47 -0.21 -19.23
N CYS A 86 5.61 1.04 -19.68
CA CYS A 86 5.64 2.18 -18.78
C CYS A 86 4.20 2.54 -18.39
N TYR A 87 3.99 2.97 -17.16
CA TYR A 87 2.71 3.51 -16.71
C TYR A 87 2.88 4.97 -16.32
N ARG A 88 1.86 5.78 -16.63
CA ARG A 88 1.80 7.16 -16.19
C ARG A 88 0.54 7.38 -15.36
N VAL A 89 0.75 7.80 -14.11
CA VAL A 89 -0.30 8.18 -13.16
C VAL A 89 -0.49 9.69 -13.25
N TYR A 90 -1.73 10.14 -13.30
CA TYR A 90 -2.07 11.54 -13.52
C TYR A 90 -2.87 12.09 -12.36
N TYR A 91 -2.62 13.37 -12.06
CA TYR A 91 -3.34 14.14 -11.04
C TYR A 91 -4.82 14.31 -11.38
N ASN A 92 -5.15 14.51 -12.66
CA ASN A 92 -6.52 14.68 -13.11
C ASN A 92 -7.05 13.45 -13.85
N SER A 93 -8.38 13.34 -13.90
CA SER A 93 -9.06 12.39 -14.77
C SER A 93 -8.76 12.67 -16.25
N ASN A 94 -9.02 11.67 -17.10
CA ASN A 94 -8.80 11.71 -18.53
C ASN A 94 -7.33 11.95 -18.93
N TYR A 95 -6.38 11.42 -18.14
CA TYR A 95 -4.94 11.40 -18.43
C TYR A 95 -4.32 12.80 -18.59
N SER A 96 -4.67 13.72 -17.68
CA SER A 96 -4.30 15.13 -17.79
C SER A 96 -3.62 15.68 -16.53
N GLY A 97 -2.94 16.82 -16.69
CA GLY A 97 -2.25 17.52 -15.60
C GLY A 97 -0.90 16.92 -15.20
N PRO A 98 -0.38 17.30 -14.02
CA PRO A 98 0.83 16.73 -13.44
C PRO A 98 0.77 15.21 -13.38
N SER A 99 1.92 14.56 -13.52
CA SER A 99 1.96 13.10 -13.64
C SER A 99 3.24 12.50 -13.07
N ASP A 100 3.15 11.25 -12.64
CA ASP A 100 4.27 10.40 -12.31
C ASP A 100 4.41 9.29 -13.35
N THR A 101 5.56 9.22 -14.02
CA THR A 101 5.90 8.07 -14.86
C THR A 101 6.57 7.00 -14.00
N VAL A 102 6.21 5.74 -14.25
CA VAL A 102 6.74 4.55 -13.61
C VAL A 102 7.20 3.61 -14.71
N VAL A 103 8.52 3.42 -14.81
CA VAL A 103 9.09 2.56 -15.85
C VAL A 103 8.75 1.09 -15.60
N ALA A 104 8.89 0.26 -16.64
CA ALA A 104 8.69 -1.18 -16.55
C ALA A 104 9.49 -1.78 -15.39
N TYR A 105 8.91 -2.77 -14.70
CA TYR A 105 9.56 -3.54 -13.62
C TYR A 105 10.15 -2.69 -12.49
N SER A 106 9.50 -1.57 -12.13
CA SER A 106 9.98 -0.66 -11.09
C SER A 106 8.91 -0.36 -10.05
N SER A 107 9.34 0.10 -8.88
CA SER A 107 8.47 0.53 -7.79
C SER A 107 8.94 1.89 -7.28
N ARG A 108 8.01 2.75 -6.87
CA ARG A 108 8.33 4.05 -6.30
C ARG A 108 7.18 4.62 -5.49
N ASN A 109 7.50 5.56 -4.62
CA ASN A 109 6.51 6.48 -4.09
C ASN A 109 6.11 7.47 -5.20
N LEU A 110 4.83 7.82 -5.22
CA LEU A 110 4.35 8.90 -6.06
C LEU A 110 4.90 10.23 -5.54
N ALA A 111 5.00 11.22 -6.40
CA ALA A 111 5.53 12.53 -6.03
C ALA A 111 4.58 13.64 -6.48
N ASN A 112 4.30 13.70 -7.78
CA ASN A 112 3.37 14.69 -8.34
C ASN A 112 1.90 14.32 -8.13
N THR A 113 1.62 13.05 -7.83
CA THR A 113 0.27 12.48 -7.71
C THR A 113 0.05 11.76 -6.38
N TYR A 114 0.93 12.00 -5.40
CA TYR A 114 0.85 11.39 -4.08
C TYR A 114 -0.45 11.80 -3.40
N ASN A 115 -1.34 10.84 -3.14
CA ASN A 115 -2.69 11.06 -2.60
C ASN A 115 -3.56 12.02 -3.43
N ASP A 116 -3.24 12.22 -4.71
CA ASP A 116 -4.00 13.07 -5.63
C ASP A 116 -4.13 12.42 -7.01
N ASN A 117 -3.91 11.10 -7.10
CA ASN A 117 -4.00 10.34 -8.34
C ASN A 117 -5.47 10.19 -8.81
N ALA A 118 -5.74 10.43 -10.09
CA ALA A 118 -7.10 10.36 -10.63
C ALA A 118 -7.26 9.50 -11.90
N SER A 119 -6.19 9.27 -12.65
CA SER A 119 -6.21 8.37 -13.82
C SER A 119 -4.85 7.74 -14.08
N VAL A 120 -4.84 6.67 -14.89
CA VAL A 120 -3.62 5.93 -15.21
C VAL A 120 -3.69 5.32 -16.60
N ARG A 121 -2.58 5.37 -17.34
CA ARG A 121 -2.47 4.61 -18.59
C ARG A 121 -1.09 4.01 -18.78
N SER A 122 -1.07 2.86 -19.46
CA SER A 122 0.11 2.29 -20.05
C SER A 122 0.57 3.09 -21.28
N MET A 123 1.86 3.05 -21.53
CA MET A 123 2.51 3.60 -22.72
C MET A 123 3.77 2.82 -23.04
N ILE A 124 4.23 2.94 -24.28
CA ILE A 124 5.54 2.43 -24.68
C ILE A 124 6.61 3.24 -23.94
N CYS A 125 7.55 2.52 -23.32
CA CYS A 125 8.85 3.06 -22.94
C CYS A 125 9.68 3.18 -24.23
#